data_AF-A0A972C916-F1
#
_entry.id   AF-A0A972C916-F1
#
_cell.length_a   1.000
_cell.length_b   1.000
_cell.length_c   1.000
_cell.angle_alpha   90.00
_cell.angle_beta   90.00
_cell.angle_gamma   90.00
#
_symmetry.space_group_name_H-M   'P 1'
#
loop_
_entity.id
_entity.type
_entity.pdbx_description
1 polymer ?
#
loop_
_entity_poly.entity_id
_entity_poly.type
_entity_poly.pdbx_seq_one_letter_code
_entity_poly.pdbx_strand_id
1 'polypeptide(L)' 'MKKKGYLNYYNRKEDIDLRDIHELIEMGLNKEEIAKEFGISKKYVKKIIEDYYNDY' A
#
# COMPACT_ATOMS: atom_id res chain seq x y z
N MET A 1 10.48 -2.00 -22.12
CA MET A 1 10.17 -1.51 -20.76
C MET A 1 9.36 -2.59 -20.05
N LYS A 2 9.96 -3.32 -19.10
CA LYS A 2 9.24 -4.32 -18.30
C LYS A 2 8.33 -3.57 -17.33
N LYS A 3 7.03 -3.50 -17.62
CA LYS A 3 6.02 -3.14 -16.60
C LYS A 3 6.17 -4.19 -15.50
N LYS A 4 6.74 -3.81 -14.35
CA LYS A 4 6.70 -4.63 -13.13
C LYS A 4 5.24 -5.02 -12.95
N GLY A 5 4.95 -6.31 -13.10
CA GLY A 5 3.60 -6.81 -12.92
C GLY A 5 3.20 -6.48 -11.49
N TYR A 6 2.10 -5.76 -11.33
CA TYR A 6 1.41 -5.64 -10.06
C TYR A 6 1.15 -7.07 -9.60
N LEU A 7 1.96 -7.51 -8.64
CA LEU A 7 1.83 -8.83 -8.03
C LEU A 7 0.37 -8.92 -7.56
N ASN A 8 -0.32 -10.01 -7.85
CA ASN A 8 -1.72 -10.20 -7.44
C ASN A 8 -1.80 -10.24 -5.90
N TYR A 9 -1.83 -9.08 -5.25
CA TYR A 9 -2.03 -8.92 -3.81
C TYR A 9 -3.48 -9.23 -3.39
N TYR A 10 -4.39 -9.30 -4.36
CA TYR A 10 -5.83 -9.53 -4.20
C TYR A 10 -6.23 -10.84 -3.49
N ASN A 11 -5.31 -11.78 -3.27
CA ASN A 11 -5.60 -13.06 -2.61
C ASN A 11 -4.99 -13.23 -1.21
N ARG A 12 -4.28 -12.24 -0.65
CA ARG A 12 -3.80 -12.29 0.74
C ARG A 12 -4.70 -11.45 1.65
N LYS A 13 -5.91 -11.94 1.91
CA LYS A 13 -6.79 -11.33 2.92
C LYS A 13 -6.28 -11.50 4.36
N GLU A 14 -5.28 -12.35 4.58
CA GLU A 14 -4.94 -12.82 5.92
C GLU A 14 -3.74 -12.11 6.58
N ASP A 15 -2.89 -11.40 5.83
CA ASP A 15 -1.79 -10.63 6.43
C ASP A 15 -1.29 -9.56 5.45
N ILE A 16 -1.88 -8.37 5.53
CA ILE A 16 -1.36 -7.19 4.82
C ILE A 16 -0.34 -6.57 5.78
N ASP A 17 0.94 -6.78 5.48
CA ASP A 17 2.02 -6.25 6.30
C ASP A 17 2.22 -4.75 6.02
N LEU A 18 2.64 -4.00 7.03
CA LEU A 18 2.98 -2.58 6.86
C LEU A 18 4.07 -2.38 5.80
N ARG A 19 4.98 -3.37 5.66
CA ARG A 19 6.02 -3.38 4.62
C ARG A 19 5.44 -3.35 3.21
N ASP A 20 4.39 -4.13 2.94
CA ASP A 20 3.74 -4.14 1.62
C ASP A 20 3.12 -2.75 1.31
N ILE A 21 2.57 -2.08 2.32
CA ILE A 21 2.04 -0.72 2.18
C ILE A 21 3.17 0.28 1.96
N HIS A 22 4.27 0.17 2.69
CA HIS A 22 5.44 1.05 2.55
C HIS A 22 6.05 0.94 1.14
N GLU A 23 6.18 -0.27 0.60
CA GLU A 23 6.68 -0.47 -0.77
C GLU A 23 5.81 0.27 -1.81
N LEU A 24 4.48 0.28 -1.65
CA LEU A 24 3.61 1.03 -2.55
C LEU A 24 3.73 2.55 -2.36
N ILE A 25 3.97 3.02 -1.13
CA ILE A 25 4.25 4.43 -0.86
C ILE A 25 5.56 4.85 -1.54
N GLU A 26 6.61 4.04 -1.44
CA GLU A 26 7.90 4.25 -2.12
C GLU A 26 7.77 4.23 -3.65
N MET A 27 6.85 3.42 -4.18
CA MET A 27 6.51 3.43 -5.61
C MET A 27 5.69 4.66 -6.05
N GLY A 28 5.28 5.52 -5.11
CA GLY A 28 4.53 6.75 -5.37
C GLY A 28 3.03 6.55 -5.53
N LEU A 29 2.48 5.42 -5.06
CA LEU A 29 1.04 5.20 -5.10
C LEU A 29 0.33 6.09 -4.08
N ASN A 30 -0.88 6.53 -4.45
CA ASN A 30 -1.73 7.30 -3.55
C ASN A 30 -2.56 6.38 -2.63
N LYS A 31 -3.09 6.95 -1.55
CA LYS A 31 -3.90 6.22 -0.56
C LYS A 31 -5.13 5.50 -1.15
N GLU A 32 -5.66 5.96 -2.28
CA GLU A 32 -6.84 5.38 -2.91
C GLU A 32 -6.49 4.12 -3.69
N GLU A 33 -5.37 4.13 -4.40
CA GLU A 33 -4.83 2.96 -5.11
C GLU A 33 -4.47 1.86 -4.12
N ILE A 34 -3.73 2.22 -3.07
CA ILE A 34 -3.30 1.30 -2.01
C ILE A 34 -4.52 0.68 -1.30
N ALA A 35 -5.52 1.49 -0.94
CA ALA A 35 -6.73 1.00 -0.29
C ALA A 35 -7.52 0.02 -1.18
N LYS A 36 -7.55 0.27 -2.50
CA LYS A 36 -8.25 -0.58 -3.47
C LYS A 36 -7.50 -1.88 -3.76
N GLU A 37 -6.17 -1.84 -3.77
CA GLU A 37 -5.30 -3.00 -4.00
C GLU A 37 -5.40 -3.99 -2.84
N PHE A 38 -5.38 -3.48 -1.61
CA PHE A 38 -5.42 -4.30 -0.40
C PHE A 38 -6.83 -4.53 0.15
N GLY A 39 -7.84 -3.86 -0.38
CA GLY A 39 -9.21 -3.96 0.15
C GLY A 39 -9.37 -3.44 1.58
N ILE A 40 -8.53 -2.48 1.99
CA ILE A 40 -8.49 -1.90 3.34
C ILE A 40 -9.05 -0.48 3.36
N SER A 41 -9.37 0.01 4.56
CA SER A 41 -9.92 1.36 4.70
C SER A 41 -8.92 2.43 4.29
N LYS A 42 -9.37 3.38 3.46
CA LYS A 42 -8.60 4.60 3.10
C LYS A 42 -8.10 5.35 4.35
N LYS A 43 -8.84 5.29 5.46
CA LYS A 43 -8.44 5.92 6.73
C LYS A 43 -7.23 5.22 7.35
N TYR A 44 -7.17 3.89 7.27
CA TYR A 44 -6.03 3.11 7.74
C TYR A 44 -4.79 3.43 6.90
N VAL A 45 -4.92 3.39 5.57
CA VAL A 45 -3.83 3.74 4.65
C VAL A 45 -3.33 5.16 4.87
N LYS A 46 -4.24 6.13 5.06
CA LYS A 46 -3.87 7.51 5.38
C LYS A 46 -2.98 7.58 6.62
N LYS A 47 -3.34 6.86 7.68
CA LYS A 47 -2.56 6.80 8.92
C LYS A 47 -1.16 6.24 8.66
N ILE A 48 -1.03 5.15 7.89
CA ILE A 48 0.28 4.56 7.56
C ILE A 48 1.13 5.52 6.74
N ILE A 49 0.54 6.21 5.75
CA ILE A 49 1.24 7.22 4.96
C ILE A 49 1.72 8.37 5.83
N GLU A 50 0.85 8.88 6.71
CA GLU A 50 1.22 9.96 7.63
C GLU A 50 2.33 9.50 8.58
N ASP A 51 2.26 8.28 9.12
CA ASP A 51 3.30 7.69 9.97
C ASP A 51 4.65 7.58 9.22
N TYR A 52 4.62 7.05 7.99
CA TYR A 52 5.79 6.93 7.11
C TYR A 52 6.50 8.28 6.85
N TYR A 53 5.75 9.36 6.64
CA TYR A 53 6.31 10.70 6.42
C TYR A 53 6.64 11.46 7.70
N ASN A 54 6.11 11.07 8.86
CA ASN A 54 6.46 11.69 10.14
C ASN A 54 7.73 11.07 10.76
N ASP A 55 8.07 9.83 10.41
CA ASP A 55 9.27 9.15 10.89
C ASP A 55 10.56 9.59 10.14
N TYR A 56 10.40 10.36 9.05
CA TYR A 56 11.48 10.90 8.20
C TYR A 56 11.71 12.40 8.42
#